data_AF-A0A653ABR5-F1
#
_entry.id   AF-A0A653ABR5-F1
#
_cell.length_a   1.000
_cell.length_b   1.000
_cell.length_c   1.000
_cell.angle_alpha   90.00
_cell.angle_beta   90.00
_cell.angle_gamma   90.00
#
_symmetry.space_group_name_H-M   'P 1'
#
loop_
_entity.id
_entity.type
_entity.pdbx_description
1 polymer ?
#
loop_
_entity_poly.entity_id
_entity_poly.type
_entity_poly.pdbx_seq_one_letter_code
_entity_poly.pdbx_strand_id
1 'polypeptide(L)'
;MIEGLDLVQLAEEITRIENSKKDYVAPTGKLEMIPVSGEEVALEIENGRRERYGIGSIAHEQIGDRLGIPRRYYEKMRAEAPELLARNVNRWFERQPEKRLVRTLDGNVRAFLSDRY
;
A
#
# COMPACT_ATOMS: atom_id res chain seq x y z
N MET A 1 22.93 -3.40 17.54
CA MET A 1 22.11 -4.38 18.29
C MET A 1 20.76 -3.73 18.51
N ILE A 2 19.67 -4.36 18.06
CA ILE A 2 18.35 -3.98 18.55
C ILE A 2 18.28 -4.67 19.93
N GLU A 3 18.32 -3.88 21.00
CA GLU A 3 18.39 -4.38 22.37
C GLU A 3 17.18 -5.29 22.67
N GLY A 4 17.43 -6.56 23.03
CA GLY A 4 16.43 -7.42 23.69
C GLY A 4 16.02 -8.73 23.00
N LEU A 5 16.53 -9.07 21.81
CA LEU A 5 16.23 -10.36 21.16
C LEU A 5 17.44 -11.30 21.19
N ASP A 6 17.26 -12.53 21.66
CA ASP A 6 18.24 -13.61 21.52
C ASP A 6 18.48 -13.91 20.03
N LEU A 7 19.67 -14.38 19.66
CA LEU A 7 20.09 -14.60 18.27
C LEU A 7 19.12 -15.55 17.54
N VAL A 8 18.57 -16.53 18.26
CA VAL A 8 17.55 -17.45 17.74
C VAL A 8 16.24 -16.71 17.45
N GLN A 9 15.78 -15.86 18.37
CA GLN A 9 14.54 -15.08 18.18
C GLN A 9 14.68 -14.08 17.02
N LEU A 10 15.87 -13.50 16.83
CA LEU A 10 16.14 -12.65 15.69
C LEU A 10 16.08 -13.43 14.36
N ALA A 11 16.61 -14.66 14.32
CA ALA A 11 16.55 -15.51 13.13
C ALA A 11 15.10 -15.95 12.82
N GLU A 12 14.31 -16.27 13.84
CA GLU A 12 12.88 -16.57 13.71
C GLU A 12 12.10 -15.35 13.18
N GLU A 13 12.39 -14.16 13.71
CA GLU A 13 11.75 -12.91 13.27
C GLU A 13 12.09 -12.56 11.81
N ILE A 14 13.36 -12.73 11.41
CA ILE A 14 13.78 -12.56 10.01
C ILE A 14 13.04 -13.55 9.10
N THR A 15 12.91 -14.81 9.52
CA THR A 15 12.22 -15.84 8.75
C THR A 15 10.73 -15.54 8.61
N ARG A 16 10.08 -15.07 9.70
CA ARG A 16 8.68 -14.62 9.68
C ARG A 16 8.48 -13.48 8.68
N ILE A 17 9.34 -12.46 8.76
CA ILE A 17 9.34 -11.30 7.87
C ILE A 17 9.53 -11.73 6.42
N GLU A 18 10.43 -12.67 6.14
CA GLU A 18 10.65 -13.16 4.78
C GLU A 18 9.42 -13.88 4.23
N ASN A 19 8.77 -14.72 5.04
CA ASN A 19 7.58 -15.47 4.64
C ASN A 19 6.34 -14.57 4.42
N SER A 20 6.29 -13.37 5.00
CA SER A 20 5.14 -12.46 4.88
C SER A 20 5.28 -11.43 3.76
N LYS A 21 6.49 -11.25 3.19
CA LYS A 21 6.72 -10.34 2.07
C LYS A 21 6.09 -10.86 0.78
N LYS A 22 5.38 -9.97 0.08
CA LYS A 22 4.97 -10.20 -1.31
C LYS A 22 5.14 -8.92 -2.11
N ASP A 23 5.83 -9.04 -3.24
CA ASP A 23 6.04 -7.94 -4.18
C ASP A 23 5.21 -8.20 -5.45
N TYR A 24 4.46 -7.19 -5.86
CA TYR A 24 3.60 -7.22 -7.03
C TYR A 24 4.08 -6.21 -8.06
N VAL A 25 4.22 -6.61 -9.32
CA VAL A 25 4.28 -5.67 -10.44
C VAL A 25 2.91 -5.68 -11.10
N ALA A 26 2.11 -4.67 -10.81
CA ALA A 26 0.72 -4.59 -11.25
C ALA A 26 0.45 -3.28 -12.00
N PRO A 27 -0.35 -3.30 -13.09
CA PRO A 27 -0.89 -2.08 -13.65
C PRO A 27 -1.86 -1.43 -12.65
N THR A 28 -1.91 -0.10 -12.57
CA THR A 28 -2.80 0.63 -11.66
C THR A 28 -4.28 0.31 -11.88
N GLY A 29 -4.68 -0.09 -13.09
CA GLY A 29 -6.04 -0.59 -13.37
C GLY A 29 -6.37 -1.95 -12.74
N LYS A 30 -5.41 -2.62 -12.10
CA LYS A 30 -5.59 -3.83 -11.26
C LYS A 30 -5.44 -3.52 -9.77
N LEU A 31 -5.36 -2.24 -9.41
CA LEU A 31 -5.31 -1.75 -8.04
C LEU A 31 -6.61 -1.00 -7.75
N GLU A 32 -7.21 -1.28 -6.60
CA GLU A 32 -8.43 -0.60 -6.16
C GLU A 32 -8.26 -0.18 -4.70
N MET A 33 -8.28 1.12 -4.44
CA MET A 33 -8.40 1.63 -3.08
C MET A 33 -9.85 1.55 -2.65
N ILE A 34 -10.12 0.90 -1.53
CA ILE A 34 -11.47 0.71 -1.01
C ILE A 34 -11.58 1.26 0.42
N PRO A 35 -12.70 1.89 0.78
CA PRO A 35 -12.98 2.23 2.16
C PRO A 35 -13.24 0.96 2.97
N VAL A 36 -12.76 0.95 4.22
CA VAL A 36 -12.99 -0.10 5.22
C VAL A 36 -13.74 0.52 6.40
N SER A 37 -14.54 -0.27 7.12
CA SER A 37 -15.24 0.20 8.32
C SER A 37 -14.26 0.82 9.32
N GLY A 38 -14.55 2.04 9.80
CA GLY A 38 -13.73 2.70 10.82
C GLY A 38 -12.69 3.70 10.31
N GLU A 39 -13.01 4.46 9.26
CA GLU A 39 -12.18 5.57 8.74
C GLU A 39 -10.87 5.17 8.04
N GLU A 40 -10.69 3.89 7.73
CA GLU A 40 -9.49 3.41 7.02
C GLU A 40 -9.77 3.10 5.55
N VAL A 41 -8.69 3.02 4.76
CA VAL A 41 -8.73 2.51 3.39
C VAL A 41 -7.77 1.34 3.24
N ALA A 42 -8.14 0.38 2.41
CA ALA A 42 -7.30 -0.74 2.01
C ALA A 42 -7.00 -0.68 0.51
N LEU A 43 -5.93 -1.35 0.09
CA LEU A 43 -5.61 -1.56 -1.31
C LEU A 43 -5.93 -3.01 -1.68
N GLU A 44 -6.85 -3.20 -2.62
CA GLU A 44 -7.04 -4.47 -3.31
C GLU A 44 -6.14 -4.56 -4.53
N ILE A 45 -5.45 -5.69 -4.68
CA ILE A 45 -4.56 -5.99 -5.79
C ILE A 45 -5.11 -7.23 -6.49
N GLU A 46 -5.43 -7.10 -7.78
CA GLU A 46 -5.87 -8.22 -8.61
C GLU A 46 -4.66 -8.86 -9.33
N ASN A 47 -4.22 -10.01 -8.83
CA ASN A 47 -3.14 -10.82 -9.42
C ASN A 47 -3.52 -12.31 -9.43
N GLY A 48 -4.32 -12.72 -10.41
CA GLY A 48 -4.95 -14.06 -10.47
C GLY A 48 -6.12 -14.23 -9.49
N ARG A 49 -5.98 -13.68 -8.28
CA ARG A 49 -7.05 -13.48 -7.29
C ARG A 49 -6.97 -12.06 -6.72
N ARG A 50 -8.06 -11.58 -6.11
CA ARG A 50 -8.05 -10.31 -5.37
C ARG A 50 -7.50 -10.54 -3.97
N GLU A 51 -6.43 -9.82 -3.64
CA GLU A 51 -5.85 -9.77 -2.29
C GLU A 51 -6.01 -8.36 -1.72
N ARG A 52 -6.41 -8.26 -0.45
CA ARG A 52 -6.64 -6.99 0.25
C ARG A 52 -5.53 -6.74 1.26
N TYR A 53 -5.01 -5.52 1.27
CA TYR A 53 -3.95 -5.09 2.18
C TYR A 53 -4.31 -3.77 2.86
N GLY A 54 -3.94 -3.61 4.12
CA GLY A 54 -3.87 -2.27 4.73
C GLY A 54 -2.83 -1.41 4.00
N ILE A 55 -2.86 -0.09 4.19
CA ILE A 55 -1.91 0.82 3.54
C ILE A 55 -1.08 1.52 4.61
N GLY A 56 0.23 1.31 4.58
CA GLY A 56 1.18 1.99 5.46
C GLY A 56 1.35 3.47 5.11
N SER A 57 1.82 4.27 6.06
CA SER A 57 2.05 5.71 5.88
C SER A 57 2.95 6.03 4.67
N ILE A 58 4.06 5.30 4.51
CA ILE A 58 4.97 5.48 3.38
C ILE A 58 4.25 5.24 2.04
N ALA A 59 3.42 4.21 1.96
CA ALA A 59 2.67 3.91 0.74
C ALA A 59 1.61 4.99 0.46
N HIS A 60 0.95 5.53 1.49
CA HIS A 60 0.04 6.66 1.33
C HIS A 60 0.73 7.88 0.73
N GLU A 61 1.89 8.26 1.27
CA GLU A 61 2.68 9.38 0.77
C GLU A 61 3.08 9.16 -0.70
N GLN A 62 3.56 7.97 -1.04
CA GLN A 62 3.96 7.62 -2.40
C GLN A 62 2.80 7.63 -3.40
N ILE A 63 1.62 7.15 -3.00
CA ILE A 63 0.41 7.22 -3.83
C ILE A 63 0.02 8.68 -4.04
N GLY A 64 -0.04 9.49 -2.96
CA GLY A 64 -0.39 10.90 -3.04
C GLY A 64 0.55 11.68 -3.96
N ASP A 65 1.86 11.53 -3.76
CA ASP A 65 2.91 12.18 -4.56
C ASP A 65 2.82 11.77 -6.03
N ARG A 66 2.66 10.47 -6.30
CA ARG A 66 2.57 9.99 -7.68
C ARG A 66 1.33 10.52 -8.41
N LEU A 67 0.21 10.65 -7.71
CA LEU A 67 -1.04 11.16 -8.27
C LEU A 67 -1.12 12.69 -8.27
N GLY A 68 -0.12 13.39 -7.70
CA GLY A 68 -0.12 14.84 -7.58
C GLY A 68 -1.20 15.37 -6.62
N ILE A 69 -1.66 14.55 -5.67
CA ILE A 69 -2.64 14.94 -4.66
C ILE A 69 -1.87 15.64 -3.52
N PRO A 70 -2.16 16.91 -3.20
CA PRO A 70 -1.45 17.63 -2.15
C PRO A 70 -1.53 16.91 -0.80
N ARG A 71 -0.38 16.68 -0.15
CA ARG A 71 -0.27 15.90 1.10
C ARG A 71 -1.30 16.28 2.17
N ARG A 72 -1.46 17.59 2.45
CA ARG A 72 -2.44 18.07 3.44
C ARG A 72 -3.87 17.68 3.08
N TYR A 73 -4.20 17.70 1.79
CA TYR A 73 -5.53 17.32 1.33
C TYR A 73 -5.71 15.81 1.32
N TYR A 74 -4.67 15.05 0.96
CA TYR A 74 -4.66 13.59 1.07
C TYR A 74 -4.97 13.14 2.50
N GLU A 75 -4.22 13.65 3.48
CA GLU A 75 -4.42 13.28 4.90
C GLU A 75 -5.79 13.73 5.42
N LYS A 76 -6.28 14.91 5.01
CA LYS A 76 -7.64 15.36 5.36
C LYS A 76 -8.69 14.38 4.86
N MET A 77 -8.60 13.97 3.59
CA MET A 77 -9.54 12.97 3.04
C MET A 77 -9.38 11.63 3.74
N ARG A 78 -8.15 11.21 4.05
CA ARG A 78 -7.89 9.96 4.76
C ARG A 78 -8.56 9.94 6.13
N ALA A 79 -8.48 11.03 6.89
CA ALA A 79 -9.04 11.11 8.24
C ALA A 79 -10.55 11.38 8.25
N GLU A 80 -11.05 12.25 7.38
CA GLU A 80 -12.43 12.77 7.49
C GLU A 80 -13.37 12.23 6.40
N ALA A 81 -12.85 11.66 5.30
CA ALA A 81 -13.64 11.25 4.14
C ALA A 81 -12.95 10.14 3.32
N PRO A 82 -12.70 8.95 3.88
CA PRO A 82 -11.96 7.87 3.21
C PRO A 82 -12.60 7.41 1.90
N GLU A 83 -13.92 7.52 1.75
CA GLU A 83 -14.64 7.23 0.51
C GLU A 83 -14.29 8.23 -0.61
N LEU A 84 -14.10 9.51 -0.25
CA LEU A 84 -13.64 10.54 -1.19
C LEU A 84 -12.19 10.28 -1.60
N LEU A 85 -11.34 9.88 -0.66
CA LEU A 85 -9.95 9.50 -0.95
C LEU A 85 -9.91 8.32 -1.94
N ALA A 86 -10.60 7.23 -1.62
CA ALA A 86 -10.67 6.02 -2.44
C ALA A 86 -11.13 6.36 -3.87
N ARG A 87 -12.24 7.11 -3.99
CA ARG A 87 -12.77 7.53 -5.29
C ARG A 87 -11.76 8.35 -6.10
N ASN A 88 -11.10 9.32 -5.46
CA ASN A 88 -10.12 10.18 -6.13
C ASN A 88 -8.89 9.39 -6.59
N VAL A 89 -8.36 8.51 -5.75
CA VAL A 89 -7.21 7.65 -6.09
C VAL A 89 -7.56 6.73 -7.26
N ASN A 90 -8.68 6.01 -7.18
CA ASN A 90 -9.11 5.09 -8.23
C ASN A 90 -9.34 5.81 -9.56
N ARG A 91 -9.95 7.01 -9.53
CA ARG A 91 -10.14 7.83 -10.73
C ARG A 91 -8.83 8.13 -11.44
N TRP A 92 -7.76 8.44 -10.70
CA TRP A 92 -6.45 8.73 -11.30
C TRP A 92 -5.71 7.47 -11.73
N PHE A 93 -5.82 6.37 -10.98
CA PHE A 93 -5.31 5.06 -11.40
C PHE A 93 -5.85 4.61 -12.76
N GLU A 94 -7.14 4.85 -13.02
CA GLU A 94 -7.79 4.59 -14.31
C GLU A 94 -7.37 5.57 -15.40
N ARG A 95 -7.27 6.87 -15.07
CA ARG A 95 -7.03 7.93 -16.06
C ARG A 95 -5.58 7.93 -16.57
N GLN A 96 -4.64 7.49 -15.75
CA GLN A 96 -3.22 7.40 -16.09
C GLN A 96 -2.71 5.99 -15.78
N PRO A 97 -3.11 4.98 -16.58
CA PRO A 97 -2.73 3.61 -16.32
C PRO A 97 -1.22 3.43 -16.47
N GLU A 98 -0.60 2.83 -15.46
CA GLU A 98 0.84 2.57 -15.46
C GLU A 98 1.17 1.33 -14.63
N LYS A 99 2.36 0.78 -14.81
CA LYS A 99 2.84 -0.32 -13.98
C LYS A 99 3.55 0.21 -12.74
N ARG A 100 3.30 -0.45 -11.62
CA ARG A 100 3.82 -0.10 -10.31
C ARG A 100 4.32 -1.34 -9.58
N LEU A 101 5.43 -1.17 -8.87
CA LEU A 101 5.92 -2.13 -7.91
C LEU A 101 5.24 -1.85 -6.56
N VAL A 102 4.36 -2.75 -6.13
CA VAL A 102 3.66 -2.69 -4.84
C VAL A 102 4.28 -3.72 -3.91
N ARG A 103 4.92 -3.25 -2.84
CA ARG A 103 5.57 -4.11 -1.84
C ARG A 103 4.68 -4.25 -0.63
N THR A 104 4.44 -5.48 -0.20
CA THR A 104 3.66 -5.78 1.00
C THR A 104 4.53 -6.44 2.07
N LEU A 105 4.16 -6.24 3.33
CA LEU A 105 4.76 -6.86 4.50
C LEU A 105 3.69 -6.94 5.59
N ASP A 106 3.55 -8.10 6.23
CA ASP A 106 2.64 -8.31 7.36
C ASP A 106 1.22 -7.77 7.11
N GLY A 107 0.65 -8.09 5.93
CA GLY A 107 -0.72 -7.72 5.56
C GLY A 107 -0.91 -6.25 5.14
N ASN A 108 0.17 -5.48 5.03
CA ASN A 108 0.13 -4.07 4.67
C ASN A 108 0.96 -3.77 3.42
N VAL A 109 0.49 -2.86 2.58
CA VAL A 109 1.31 -2.20 1.56
C VAL A 109 2.28 -1.28 2.26
N ARG A 110 3.57 -1.61 2.18
CA ARG A 110 4.65 -0.79 2.76
C ARG A 110 5.27 0.17 1.76
N ALA A 111 5.13 -0.09 0.46
CA ALA A 111 5.64 0.78 -0.59
C ALA A 111 4.88 0.66 -1.92
N PHE A 112 4.81 1.77 -2.64
CA PHE A 112 4.25 1.96 -3.98
C PHE A 112 5.28 2.69 -4.86
N LEU A 113 5.96 1.96 -5.73
CA LEU A 113 7.18 2.39 -6.42
C LEU A 113 7.06 2.26 -7.95
N SER A 114 7.99 2.88 -8.68
CA SER A 114 8.15 2.59 -10.12
C SER A 114 8.57 1.14 -10.32
N ASP A 115 8.12 0.51 -11.41
CA ASP A 115 8.59 -0.82 -11.84
C ASP A 115 9.89 -0.76 -12.66
N ARG A 116 10.41 0.44 -12.94
CA ARG A 116 11.66 0.65 -13.67
C ARG A 116 12.83 0.69 -12.69
N TYR A 117 13.64 -0.36 -12.75
CA TYR A 117 15.00 -0.43 -12.23
C TYR A 117 15.97 -0.56 -13.40
#